data_AF-A0A8C3DG06-F1
#
_entry.id   AF-A0A8C3DG06-F1
#
_cell.length_a   1.000
_cell.length_b   1.000
_cell.length_c   1.000
_cell.angle_alpha   90.00
_cell.angle_beta   90.00
_cell.angle_gamma   90.00
#
_symmetry.space_group_name_H-M   'P 1'
#
loop_
_entity.id
_entity.type
_entity.pdbx_description
1 polymer ?
#
loop_
_entity_poly.entity_id
_entity_poly.type
_entity_poly.pdbx_seq_one_letter_code
_entity_poly.pdbx_strand_id
1 'polypeptide(L)'
;MAQVEVQSQAQPRAVGSPHPERGTSFTQPVPNSAQPLQAEGSYKTDLETAFSPNWTEAFKAQEVTPGEGQQATGVTSQGKTCKPKTDIVFLKVHKSASSTVMNILFRFGEMHNLTFAFPLGGGFQLNYPHHFLARFVQGFSPQSPRRFNILCHHMRFLQPEVQKVVPSSAVYFSILRNPVQLMESSFVYYKGASAFSRVRSLEEFLSQPYRYYNPASGDRHYARNLMTFDFGFNPDGEVSPGRVQLMLKAIEASFDFLLISEYFDESMVLLKEMLCWDLDSVISFPLNSRDSSTKSPLPDSVVEKLKAWNRLDWEIYTHFNRTFWERIDRDIGRERMRREVQALRERQAELARTCLQGTGSVVPKDIKDSSLRPLQHGAARILGYNLKEGLDQELERTCRRLVTPELQYSSLLYKKQFSPQPPENPPADRAPSEEATRN
;
A
#
# COMPACT_ATOMS: atom_id res chain seq x y z
N MET A 1 -35.84 65.96 53.96
CA MET A 1 -36.27 66.41 52.63
C MET A 1 -35.17 66.09 51.64
N ALA A 2 -35.42 65.67 50.40
CA ALA A 2 -36.57 64.99 49.81
C ALA A 2 -36.09 64.40 48.47
N GLN A 3 -36.72 63.33 47.98
CA GLN A 3 -36.47 62.85 46.61
C GLN A 3 -36.93 63.92 45.60
N VAL A 4 -36.25 64.00 44.46
CA VAL A 4 -36.93 64.24 43.18
C VAL A 4 -36.38 63.25 42.15
N GLU A 5 -37.31 62.59 41.49
CA GLU A 5 -37.12 61.57 40.47
C GLU A 5 -37.77 62.08 39.16
N VAL A 6 -37.61 61.35 38.05
CA VAL A 6 -38.42 61.46 36.81
C VAL A 6 -38.16 62.68 35.90
N GLN A 7 -37.61 62.39 34.72
CA GLN A 7 -38.44 62.47 33.49
C GLN A 7 -38.05 61.36 32.50
N SER A 8 -39.07 60.81 31.82
CA SER A 8 -38.96 59.66 30.92
C SER A 8 -39.76 59.90 29.64
N GLN A 9 -39.31 59.29 28.52
CA GLN A 9 -40.03 58.86 27.30
C GLN A 9 -39.01 58.86 26.13
N ALA A 10 -39.04 57.97 25.13
CA ALA A 10 -39.77 56.71 24.94
C ALA A 10 -38.96 55.79 23.98
N GLN A 11 -39.37 54.53 23.79
CA GLN A 11 -38.69 53.53 22.97
C GLN A 11 -38.62 53.87 21.47
N PRO A 12 -37.64 53.28 20.75
CA PRO A 12 -37.94 52.59 19.51
C PRO A 12 -37.58 51.10 19.53
N ARG A 13 -38.19 50.37 18.59
CA ARG A 13 -38.22 48.89 18.49
C ARG A 13 -36.85 48.28 18.20
N ALA A 14 -36.63 47.07 18.75
CA ALA A 14 -35.55 46.19 18.30
C ALA A 14 -35.79 45.74 16.84
N VAL A 15 -34.75 45.83 16.02
CA VAL A 15 -34.66 45.17 14.70
C VAL A 15 -33.52 44.16 14.80
N GLY A 16 -33.81 42.90 14.47
CA GLY A 16 -32.86 41.80 14.65
C GLY A 16 -31.65 41.91 13.72
N SER A 17 -30.47 41.60 14.24
CA SER A 17 -29.26 41.45 13.44
C SER A 17 -29.33 40.18 12.58
N PRO A 18 -28.87 40.20 11.32
CA PRO A 18 -28.96 39.05 10.43
C PRO A 18 -27.97 37.93 10.84
N HIS A 19 -28.46 36.69 10.84
CA HIS A 19 -27.62 35.50 10.94
C HIS A 19 -26.72 35.36 9.69
N PRO A 20 -25.41 35.07 9.84
CA PRO A 20 -24.66 34.35 8.82
C PRO A 20 -25.12 32.89 8.83
N GLU A 21 -25.48 32.37 7.67
CA GLU A 21 -26.09 31.04 7.55
C GLU A 21 -25.14 29.90 7.93
N ARG A 22 -25.74 28.83 8.44
CA ARG A 22 -25.06 27.62 8.90
C ARG A 22 -24.62 26.77 7.70
N GLY A 23 -23.53 27.19 7.05
CA GLY A 23 -22.91 26.45 5.95
C GLY A 23 -22.70 24.98 6.32
N THR A 24 -23.35 24.09 5.59
CA THR A 24 -23.28 22.64 5.81
C THR A 24 -21.87 22.14 5.50
N SER A 25 -21.18 21.66 6.53
CA SER A 25 -19.86 21.03 6.36
C SER A 25 -20.02 19.76 5.53
N PHE A 26 -19.53 19.78 4.29
CA PHE A 26 -19.52 18.63 3.39
C PHE A 26 -18.64 17.52 3.97
N THR A 27 -19.27 16.56 4.63
CA THR A 27 -18.71 15.23 4.85
C THR A 27 -18.62 14.54 3.48
N GLN A 28 -17.44 14.54 2.86
CA GLN A 28 -17.22 13.73 1.65
C GLN A 28 -17.25 12.25 2.03
N PRO A 29 -18.16 11.43 1.45
CA PRO A 29 -18.11 9.99 1.59
C PRO A 29 -16.94 9.43 0.79
N VAL A 30 -16.34 8.33 1.26
CA VAL A 30 -15.43 7.51 0.46
C VAL A 30 -16.23 6.96 -0.74
N PRO A 31 -15.88 7.25 -2.00
CA PRO A 31 -16.69 6.81 -3.13
C PRO A 31 -16.51 5.31 -3.37
N ASN A 32 -17.60 4.55 -3.25
CA ASN A 32 -17.60 3.11 -3.51
C ASN A 32 -18.92 2.70 -4.19
N SER A 33 -19.06 2.99 -5.49
CA SER A 33 -19.98 2.31 -6.41
C SER A 33 -19.78 2.81 -7.85
N ALA A 34 -19.88 1.89 -8.82
CA ALA A 34 -19.86 2.18 -10.25
C ALA A 34 -21.27 2.02 -10.85
N GLN A 35 -21.60 2.80 -11.89
CA GLN A 35 -22.68 2.55 -12.86
C GLN A 35 -22.42 3.38 -14.16
N PRO A 36 -23.13 3.16 -15.29
CA PRO A 36 -22.45 2.73 -16.52
C PRO A 36 -22.27 3.78 -17.64
N LEU A 37 -21.58 3.33 -18.69
CA LEU A 37 -21.19 4.06 -19.92
C LEU A 37 -22.36 4.59 -20.76
N GLN A 38 -22.10 5.72 -21.43
CA GLN A 38 -22.53 5.97 -22.82
C GLN A 38 -21.31 6.45 -23.63
N ALA A 39 -21.32 6.20 -24.93
CA ALA A 39 -20.17 6.40 -25.83
C ALA A 39 -20.49 7.44 -26.91
N GLU A 40 -19.45 8.11 -27.43
CA GLU A 40 -19.24 8.40 -28.87
C GLU A 40 -17.88 9.11 -29.09
N GLY A 41 -17.36 9.07 -30.33
CA GLY A 41 -16.31 10.01 -30.78
C GLY A 41 -14.89 9.46 -31.06
N SER A 42 -14.76 8.65 -32.12
CA SER A 42 -13.62 8.53 -33.07
C SER A 42 -12.25 9.21 -32.76
N TYR A 43 -11.12 8.49 -32.91
CA TYR A 43 -10.22 8.57 -34.09
C TYR A 43 -9.05 7.55 -34.04
N LYS A 44 -8.59 7.14 -35.24
CA LYS A 44 -7.36 6.36 -35.59
C LYS A 44 -6.07 7.05 -35.05
N THR A 45 -4.88 6.45 -34.86
CA THR A 45 -4.23 5.12 -35.05
C THR A 45 -2.88 5.12 -34.24
N ASP A 46 -1.93 4.17 -34.21
CA ASP A 46 -1.69 2.88 -34.90
C ASP A 46 -0.75 1.91 -34.11
N LEU A 47 -0.61 0.68 -34.63
CA LEU A 47 0.44 -0.35 -34.46
C LEU A 47 0.90 -0.93 -33.09
N GLU A 48 1.03 -2.26 -33.12
CA GLU A 48 1.63 -3.14 -32.12
C GLU A 48 3.16 -3.13 -32.18
N THR A 49 3.83 -3.18 -31.01
CA THR A 49 5.06 -3.99 -30.84
C THR A 49 5.30 -4.26 -29.36
N ALA A 50 4.96 -5.46 -28.88
CA ALA A 50 5.14 -5.85 -27.49
C ALA A 50 6.60 -6.27 -27.18
N PHE A 51 7.54 -5.33 -27.27
CA PHE A 51 8.83 -5.49 -26.61
C PHE A 51 8.60 -5.51 -25.09
N SER A 52 9.10 -6.56 -24.42
CA SER A 52 9.18 -6.61 -22.96
C SER A 52 10.55 -6.11 -22.54
N PRO A 53 10.71 -4.84 -22.12
CA PRO A 53 12.00 -4.36 -21.63
C PRO A 53 12.30 -5.02 -20.28
N ASN A 54 13.41 -5.74 -20.22
CA ASN A 54 13.99 -6.20 -18.97
C ASN A 54 14.52 -4.97 -18.20
N TRP A 55 14.26 -4.86 -16.89
CA TRP A 55 14.76 -3.69 -16.11
C TRP A 55 16.28 -3.54 -16.19
N THR A 56 17.03 -4.64 -16.37
CA THR A 56 18.49 -4.52 -16.55
C THR A 56 18.91 -3.96 -17.90
N GLU A 57 18.07 -4.00 -18.95
CA GLU A 57 18.44 -3.47 -20.28
C GLU A 57 18.35 -1.94 -20.31
N ALA A 58 17.30 -1.35 -19.73
CA ALA A 58 17.15 0.10 -19.57
C ALA A 58 18.29 0.79 -18.78
N PHE A 59 19.11 0.02 -18.04
CA PHE A 59 20.31 0.49 -17.33
C PHE A 59 21.64 -0.05 -17.89
N LYS A 60 21.62 -0.89 -18.94
CA LYS A 60 22.82 -1.44 -19.61
C LYS A 60 23.08 -0.72 -20.94
N ALA A 61 23.39 0.56 -20.85
CA ALA A 61 23.72 1.39 -22.02
C ALA A 61 25.24 1.69 -22.13
N GLN A 62 26.09 0.66 -22.16
CA GLN A 62 27.40 0.69 -22.84
C GLN A 62 28.11 -0.69 -22.85
N GLU A 63 27.84 -1.49 -23.88
CA GLU A 63 28.83 -2.17 -24.76
C GLU A 63 28.09 -3.16 -25.69
N VAL A 64 28.57 -3.33 -26.92
CA VAL A 64 27.87 -4.06 -27.99
C VAL A 64 28.64 -5.30 -28.40
N THR A 65 27.99 -6.47 -28.35
CA THR A 65 28.03 -7.51 -29.40
C THR A 65 26.95 -8.59 -29.13
N PRO A 66 26.35 -9.21 -30.17
CA PRO A 66 25.16 -10.05 -30.01
C PRO A 66 25.49 -11.55 -29.89
N GLY A 67 24.73 -12.28 -29.06
CA GLY A 67 24.81 -13.74 -28.97
C GLY A 67 23.74 -14.36 -28.06
N GLU A 68 22.71 -14.94 -28.69
CA GLU A 68 21.75 -15.95 -28.21
C GLU A 68 21.00 -15.75 -26.88
N GLY A 69 19.66 -15.90 -26.93
CA GLY A 69 18.76 -15.58 -25.83
C GLY A 69 18.90 -16.52 -24.63
N GLN A 70 19.24 -15.96 -23.47
CA GLN A 70 19.27 -16.67 -22.19
C GLN A 70 18.07 -16.28 -21.32
N GLN A 71 17.30 -17.28 -20.90
CA GLN A 71 16.30 -17.11 -19.85
C GLN A 71 17.00 -16.70 -18.55
N ALA A 72 16.51 -15.67 -17.88
CA ALA A 72 17.11 -15.13 -16.66
C ALA A 72 17.08 -16.15 -15.51
N THR A 73 18.18 -16.90 -15.33
CA THR A 73 18.41 -17.76 -14.18
C THR A 73 18.90 -16.93 -12.99
N GLY A 74 18.04 -16.73 -11.99
CA GLY A 74 18.43 -16.12 -10.72
C GLY A 74 19.51 -16.96 -10.01
N VAL A 75 20.69 -16.37 -9.82
CA VAL A 75 21.81 -17.01 -9.12
C VAL A 75 21.70 -16.72 -7.62
N THR A 76 21.50 -17.76 -6.82
CA THR A 76 21.58 -17.67 -5.34
C THR A 76 22.97 -18.06 -4.84
N SER A 77 23.37 -17.57 -3.66
CA SER A 77 24.73 -17.75 -3.13
C SER A 77 25.04 -19.16 -2.56
N GLN A 78 24.37 -20.21 -3.04
CA GLN A 78 24.66 -21.61 -2.70
C GLN A 78 24.69 -22.55 -3.93
N GLY A 79 24.81 -22.00 -5.15
CA GLY A 79 24.93 -22.82 -6.38
C GLY A 79 23.68 -23.65 -6.72
N LYS A 80 22.56 -23.42 -6.03
CA LYS A 80 21.26 -24.00 -6.35
C LYS A 80 20.49 -23.02 -7.22
N THR A 81 20.20 -23.42 -8.45
CA THR A 81 19.24 -22.72 -9.29
C THR A 81 17.86 -22.83 -8.64
N CYS A 82 17.22 -21.70 -8.37
CA CYS A 82 15.84 -21.67 -7.91
C CYS A 82 15.02 -20.75 -8.80
N LYS A 83 13.74 -21.10 -8.99
CA LYS A 83 12.83 -20.35 -9.86
C LYS A 83 12.25 -19.16 -9.08
N PRO A 84 12.22 -17.94 -9.65
CA PRO A 84 11.54 -16.80 -9.07
C PRO A 84 10.11 -17.15 -8.67
N LYS A 85 9.71 -16.76 -7.46
CA LYS A 85 8.36 -16.94 -6.93
C LYS A 85 7.45 -15.87 -7.50
N THR A 86 6.33 -16.31 -8.09
CA THR A 86 5.34 -15.43 -8.74
C THR A 86 4.03 -15.33 -7.95
N ASP A 87 3.69 -16.39 -7.21
CA ASP A 87 2.47 -16.45 -6.40
C ASP A 87 2.77 -15.92 -4.98
N ILE A 88 2.12 -14.83 -4.61
CA ILE A 88 2.47 -14.00 -3.45
C ILE A 88 1.21 -13.49 -2.75
N VAL A 89 1.18 -13.65 -1.43
CA VAL A 89 0.27 -12.93 -0.53
C VAL A 89 1.08 -11.97 0.31
N PHE A 90 0.84 -10.67 0.13
CA PHE A 90 1.38 -9.64 1.00
C PHE A 90 0.24 -8.99 1.80
N LEU A 91 0.18 -9.31 3.10
CA LEU A 91 -0.71 -8.59 4.00
C LEU A 91 -0.12 -7.20 4.29
N LYS A 92 -0.70 -6.16 3.67
CA LYS A 92 -0.38 -4.77 4.01
C LYS A 92 -0.90 -4.39 5.39
N VAL A 93 0.01 -4.27 6.34
CA VAL A 93 -0.23 -3.56 7.60
C VAL A 93 -0.22 -2.04 7.35
N HIS A 94 -1.02 -1.30 8.09
CA HIS A 94 -1.13 0.15 7.99
C HIS A 94 0.08 0.87 8.61
N LYS A 95 0.58 1.89 7.91
CA LYS A 95 1.67 2.81 8.33
C LYS A 95 3.05 2.13 8.63
N SER A 96 3.28 0.92 8.11
CA SER A 96 4.52 0.14 8.21
C SER A 96 5.27 0.03 6.87
N ALA A 97 5.50 1.16 6.18
CA ALA A 97 6.16 1.23 4.86
C ALA A 97 5.55 0.34 3.73
N SER A 98 4.36 -0.21 3.95
CA SER A 98 3.71 -1.17 3.06
C SER A 98 3.28 -0.62 1.69
N SER A 99 3.29 0.71 1.49
CA SER A 99 3.15 1.34 0.16
C SER A 99 4.38 1.10 -0.72
N THR A 100 5.58 1.11 -0.14
CA THR A 100 6.85 0.84 -0.84
C THR A 100 6.93 -0.61 -1.29
N VAL A 101 6.59 -1.55 -0.40
CA VAL A 101 6.54 -2.99 -0.71
C VAL A 101 5.47 -3.30 -1.77
N MET A 102 4.33 -2.61 -1.74
CA MET A 102 3.30 -2.76 -2.78
C MET A 102 3.79 -2.27 -4.16
N ASN A 103 4.59 -1.20 -4.23
CA ASN A 103 5.20 -0.75 -5.48
C ASN A 103 6.21 -1.78 -6.04
N ILE A 104 7.02 -2.41 -5.18
CA ILE A 104 7.88 -3.54 -5.55
C ILE A 104 7.07 -4.66 -6.20
N LEU A 105 5.98 -5.11 -5.55
CA LEU A 105 5.12 -6.17 -6.08
C LEU A 105 4.41 -5.78 -7.37
N PHE A 106 3.98 -4.52 -7.50
CA PHE A 106 3.41 -3.97 -8.73
C PHE A 106 4.42 -3.98 -9.90
N ARG A 107 5.65 -3.53 -9.67
CA ARG A 107 6.72 -3.54 -10.68
C ARG A 107 7.07 -4.96 -11.13
N PHE A 108 7.25 -5.87 -10.18
CA PHE A 108 7.56 -7.27 -10.48
C PHE A 108 6.42 -7.93 -11.27
N GLY A 109 5.18 -7.83 -10.78
CA GLY A 109 4.03 -8.43 -11.46
C GLY A 109 3.72 -7.79 -12.82
N GLU A 110 3.94 -6.48 -12.99
CA GLU A 110 3.80 -5.83 -14.30
C GLU A 110 4.82 -6.37 -15.32
N MET A 111 6.09 -6.51 -14.92
CA MET A 111 7.16 -7.06 -15.78
C MET A 111 6.85 -8.51 -16.18
N HIS A 112 6.49 -9.35 -15.21
CA HIS A 112 6.27 -10.78 -15.44
C HIS A 112 4.85 -11.11 -15.94
N ASN A 113 4.07 -10.10 -16.35
CA ASN A 113 2.67 -10.22 -16.81
C ASN A 113 1.78 -11.05 -15.85
N LEU A 114 2.01 -10.90 -14.54
CA LEU A 114 1.28 -11.59 -13.50
C LEU A 114 -0.07 -10.93 -13.20
N THR A 115 -0.99 -11.74 -12.69
CA THR A 115 -2.34 -11.30 -12.33
C THR A 115 -2.43 -10.87 -10.86
N PHE A 116 -3.11 -9.76 -10.60
CA PHE A 116 -3.35 -9.21 -9.27
C PHE A 116 -4.80 -9.38 -8.84
N ALA A 117 -5.00 -9.75 -7.57
CA ALA A 117 -6.33 -9.83 -6.94
C ALA A 117 -6.81 -8.43 -6.50
N PHE A 118 -7.29 -7.64 -7.47
CA PHE A 118 -7.83 -6.30 -7.21
C PHE A 118 -9.20 -6.34 -6.49
N PRO A 119 -9.54 -5.31 -5.71
CA PRO A 119 -10.91 -5.09 -5.23
C PRO A 119 -11.93 -4.95 -6.36
N LEU A 120 -13.18 -5.35 -6.08
CA LEU A 120 -14.33 -5.09 -6.96
C LEU A 120 -14.36 -3.64 -7.43
N GLY A 121 -14.58 -3.44 -8.74
CA GLY A 121 -14.66 -2.11 -9.36
C GLY A 121 -13.34 -1.32 -9.39
N GLY A 122 -12.21 -1.90 -8.97
CA GLY A 122 -10.90 -1.23 -8.99
C GLY A 122 -10.65 -0.31 -7.80
N GLY A 123 -11.37 -0.52 -6.68
CA GLY A 123 -11.11 0.18 -5.42
C GLY A 123 -9.72 -0.10 -4.83
N PHE A 124 -9.39 0.60 -3.75
CA PHE A 124 -8.05 0.57 -3.14
C PHE A 124 -7.91 -0.38 -1.94
N GLN A 125 -9.02 -0.94 -1.44
CA GLN A 125 -9.08 -1.81 -0.26
C GLN A 125 -10.07 -2.95 -0.48
N LEU A 126 -9.78 -4.12 0.07
CA LEU A 126 -10.59 -5.35 -0.07
C LEU A 126 -11.68 -5.41 1.01
N ASN A 127 -12.61 -4.45 0.97
CA ASN A 127 -13.73 -4.27 1.91
C ASN A 127 -13.32 -4.12 3.40
N TYR A 128 -12.12 -3.58 3.63
CA TYR A 128 -11.68 -3.10 4.95
C TYR A 128 -12.66 -2.03 5.47
N PRO A 129 -13.02 -1.99 6.77
CA PRO A 129 -12.42 -2.69 7.91
C PRO A 129 -13.04 -4.06 8.24
N HIS A 130 -13.92 -4.60 7.41
CA HIS A 130 -14.44 -5.96 7.60
C HIS A 130 -13.40 -7.02 7.22
N HIS A 131 -13.51 -8.22 7.79
CA HIS A 131 -12.70 -9.36 7.38
C HIS A 131 -12.77 -9.60 5.87
N PHE A 132 -11.62 -9.91 5.30
CA PHE A 132 -11.49 -10.28 3.90
C PHE A 132 -12.35 -11.50 3.57
N LEU A 133 -13.07 -11.44 2.46
CA LEU A 133 -13.80 -12.55 1.85
C LEU A 133 -13.44 -12.57 0.37
N ALA A 134 -13.27 -13.76 -0.22
CA ALA A 134 -12.83 -13.92 -1.60
C ALA A 134 -13.75 -13.20 -2.62
N ARG A 135 -15.05 -13.08 -2.29
CA ARG A 135 -16.06 -12.35 -3.07
C ARG A 135 -15.77 -10.84 -3.26
N PHE A 136 -14.82 -10.26 -2.53
CA PHE A 136 -14.42 -8.86 -2.70
C PHE A 136 -13.36 -8.65 -3.78
N VAL A 137 -12.90 -9.72 -4.43
CA VAL A 137 -11.92 -9.68 -5.53
C VAL A 137 -12.64 -9.61 -6.88
N GLN A 138 -12.23 -8.67 -7.74
CA GLN A 138 -12.76 -8.51 -9.09
C GLN A 138 -12.52 -9.78 -9.93
N GLY A 139 -13.59 -10.35 -10.47
CA GLY A 139 -13.54 -11.56 -11.30
C GLY A 139 -13.39 -12.88 -10.52
N PHE A 140 -13.49 -12.86 -9.18
CA PHE A 140 -13.60 -14.11 -8.41
C PHE A 140 -15.00 -14.72 -8.55
N SER A 141 -15.06 -16.02 -8.85
CA SER A 141 -16.28 -16.83 -8.84
C SER A 141 -16.03 -18.13 -8.06
N PRO A 142 -16.94 -18.55 -7.16
CA PRO A 142 -16.87 -19.89 -6.55
C PRO A 142 -16.95 -21.04 -7.56
N GLN A 143 -17.64 -20.85 -8.69
CA GLN A 143 -17.87 -21.85 -9.73
C GLN A 143 -16.72 -21.92 -10.74
N SER A 144 -16.01 -20.81 -10.95
CA SER A 144 -14.79 -20.73 -11.75
C SER A 144 -13.74 -19.94 -10.96
N PRO A 145 -13.01 -20.59 -10.02
CA PRO A 145 -12.08 -19.91 -9.14
C PRO A 145 -10.80 -19.53 -9.90
N ARG A 146 -10.87 -18.42 -10.65
CA ARG A 146 -9.69 -17.75 -11.19
C ARG A 146 -8.74 -17.46 -10.03
N ARG A 147 -7.59 -18.14 -10.04
CA ARG A 147 -6.48 -17.84 -9.14
C ARG A 147 -5.78 -16.59 -9.64
N PHE A 148 -5.32 -15.77 -8.71
CA PHE A 148 -4.47 -14.62 -8.97
C PHE A 148 -3.08 -14.88 -8.41
N ASN A 149 -2.05 -14.36 -9.07
CA ASN A 149 -0.67 -14.54 -8.62
C ASN A 149 -0.41 -13.68 -7.38
N ILE A 150 -0.74 -12.38 -7.43
CA ILE A 150 -0.39 -11.43 -6.37
C ILE A 150 -1.63 -10.87 -5.67
N LEU A 151 -1.72 -11.06 -4.35
CA LEU A 151 -2.71 -10.42 -3.48
C LEU A 151 -1.97 -9.46 -2.54
N CYS A 152 -2.15 -8.15 -2.73
CA CYS A 152 -1.35 -7.14 -2.01
C CYS A 152 -2.10 -5.87 -1.57
N HIS A 153 -3.43 -5.79 -1.72
CA HIS A 153 -4.23 -4.64 -1.27
C HIS A 153 -4.55 -4.69 0.23
N HIS A 154 -4.88 -3.54 0.84
CA HIS A 154 -5.28 -3.49 2.25
C HIS A 154 -6.53 -4.34 2.49
N MET A 155 -6.46 -5.21 3.49
CA MET A 155 -7.51 -6.13 3.90
C MET A 155 -7.39 -6.37 5.41
N ARG A 156 -8.47 -6.84 6.03
CA ARG A 156 -8.37 -7.46 7.36
C ARG A 156 -8.26 -8.96 7.19
N PHE A 157 -7.14 -9.55 7.56
CA PHE A 157 -6.76 -10.90 7.17
C PHE A 157 -7.76 -11.99 7.62
N LEU A 158 -8.00 -12.96 6.74
CA LEU A 158 -8.75 -14.18 7.02
C LEU A 158 -8.23 -15.31 6.12
N GLN A 159 -7.30 -16.11 6.64
CA GLN A 159 -6.53 -17.09 5.85
C GLN A 159 -7.39 -18.03 4.98
N PRO A 160 -8.51 -18.62 5.46
CA PRO A 160 -9.33 -19.53 4.64
C PRO A 160 -10.01 -18.86 3.44
N GLU A 161 -10.18 -17.54 3.45
CA GLU A 161 -10.69 -16.77 2.31
C GLU A 161 -9.56 -16.40 1.35
N VAL A 162 -8.38 -16.06 1.87
CA VAL A 162 -7.19 -15.78 1.04
C VAL A 162 -6.80 -17.01 0.21
N GLN A 163 -6.84 -18.20 0.80
CA GLN A 163 -6.58 -19.49 0.13
C GLN A 163 -7.55 -19.82 -1.02
N LYS A 164 -8.69 -19.11 -1.14
CA LYS A 164 -9.61 -19.25 -2.28
C LYS A 164 -9.18 -18.42 -3.49
N VAL A 165 -8.31 -17.44 -3.30
CA VAL A 165 -7.96 -16.43 -4.31
C VAL A 165 -6.58 -16.69 -4.92
N VAL A 166 -5.63 -17.21 -4.15
CA VAL A 166 -4.25 -17.51 -4.59
C VAL A 166 -3.99 -19.02 -4.69
N PRO A 167 -2.98 -19.47 -5.46
CA PRO A 167 -2.50 -20.85 -5.42
C PRO A 167 -2.02 -21.26 -4.02
N SER A 168 -2.12 -22.55 -3.68
CA SER A 168 -1.64 -23.10 -2.41
C SER A 168 -0.11 -23.10 -2.26
N SER A 169 0.61 -22.83 -3.36
CA SER A 169 2.05 -22.63 -3.43
C SER A 169 2.50 -21.18 -3.23
N ALA A 170 1.57 -20.25 -2.99
CA ALA A 170 1.88 -18.83 -2.80
C ALA A 170 2.71 -18.61 -1.54
N VAL A 171 3.67 -17.69 -1.60
CA VAL A 171 4.47 -17.26 -0.44
C VAL A 171 3.72 -16.17 0.31
N TYR A 172 3.51 -16.36 1.61
CA TYR A 172 2.78 -15.44 2.49
C TYR A 172 3.77 -14.60 3.29
N PHE A 173 3.73 -13.28 3.14
CA PHE A 173 4.48 -12.38 4.00
C PHE A 173 3.70 -11.12 4.40
N SER A 174 4.21 -10.40 5.39
CA SER A 174 3.67 -9.12 5.86
C SER A 174 4.81 -8.22 6.35
N ILE A 175 4.49 -7.02 6.86
CA ILE A 175 5.46 -6.05 7.36
C ILE A 175 5.01 -5.43 8.68
N LEU A 176 5.83 -5.59 9.72
CA LEU A 176 5.62 -5.02 11.04
C LEU A 176 6.33 -3.68 11.17
N ARG A 177 5.96 -2.92 12.21
CA ARG A 177 6.64 -1.70 12.65
C ARG A 177 6.55 -1.58 14.16
N ASN A 178 7.49 -0.88 14.78
CA ASN A 178 7.44 -0.58 16.21
C ASN A 178 6.09 0.10 16.56
N PRO A 179 5.28 -0.46 17.49
CA PRO A 179 3.93 0.03 17.78
C PRO A 179 3.88 1.49 18.25
N VAL A 180 4.96 1.98 18.88
CA VAL A 180 5.09 3.37 19.33
C VAL A 180 5.14 4.31 18.13
N GLN A 181 6.00 4.00 17.15
CA GLN A 181 6.10 4.77 15.90
C GLN A 181 4.88 4.61 14.99
N LEU A 182 4.29 3.41 14.97
CA LEU A 182 3.10 3.13 14.20
C LEU A 182 1.91 3.94 14.73
N MET A 183 1.69 3.97 16.05
CA MET A 183 0.63 4.76 16.67
C MET A 183 0.85 6.28 16.49
N GLU A 184 2.09 6.76 16.55
CA GLU A 184 2.45 8.14 16.20
C GLU A 184 2.08 8.48 14.75
N SER A 185 2.48 7.61 13.81
CA SER A 185 2.11 7.80 12.41
C SER A 185 0.60 7.64 12.16
N SER A 186 -0.09 6.84 12.97
CA SER A 186 -1.55 6.62 12.87
C SER A 186 -2.31 7.85 13.34
N PHE A 187 -1.94 8.42 14.50
CA PHE A 187 -2.57 9.63 15.05
C PHE A 187 -2.49 10.84 14.12
N VAL A 188 -1.34 11.05 13.47
CA VAL A 188 -1.15 12.17 12.53
C VAL A 188 -1.89 11.90 11.21
N TYR A 189 -1.80 10.68 10.67
CA TYR A 189 -2.41 10.36 9.38
C TYR A 189 -3.94 10.24 9.46
N TYR A 190 -4.47 9.52 10.45
CA TYR A 190 -5.91 9.34 10.66
C TYR A 190 -6.50 10.38 11.61
N LYS A 191 -6.00 11.63 11.56
CA LYS A 191 -6.36 12.66 12.54
C LYS A 191 -7.86 12.93 12.66
N GLY A 192 -8.63 12.73 11.58
CA GLY A 192 -10.08 12.85 11.55
C GLY A 192 -10.85 11.67 12.15
N ALA A 193 -10.21 10.55 12.50
CA ALA A 193 -10.86 9.40 13.13
C ALA A 193 -11.49 9.80 14.48
N SER A 194 -12.56 9.10 14.86
CA SER A 194 -13.42 9.40 16.01
C SER A 194 -12.61 9.58 17.31
N ALA A 195 -11.63 8.70 17.55
CA ALA A 195 -10.77 8.73 18.73
C ALA A 195 -9.69 9.84 18.72
N PHE A 196 -9.40 10.45 17.57
CA PHE A 196 -8.32 11.43 17.40
C PHE A 196 -8.80 12.84 17.08
N SER A 197 -9.98 12.99 16.49
CA SER A 197 -10.54 14.23 15.94
C SER A 197 -10.62 15.39 16.92
N ARG A 198 -10.85 15.12 18.21
CA ARG A 198 -11.04 16.13 19.27
C ARG A 198 -9.83 16.34 20.17
N VAL A 199 -8.79 15.53 20.03
CA VAL A 199 -7.59 15.56 20.88
C VAL A 199 -6.54 16.46 20.27
N ARG A 200 -5.71 17.17 21.05
CA ARG A 200 -4.61 17.96 20.48
C ARG A 200 -3.33 17.16 20.26
N SER A 201 -2.92 16.33 21.22
CA SER A 201 -1.68 15.53 21.16
C SER A 201 -1.92 14.05 21.52
N LEU A 202 -0.94 13.19 21.20
CA LEU A 202 -0.93 11.81 21.68
C LEU A 202 -0.86 11.71 23.21
N GLU A 203 -0.16 12.62 23.86
CA GLU A 203 -0.07 12.68 25.31
C GLU A 203 -1.44 12.98 25.95
N GLU A 204 -2.19 13.93 25.39
CA GLU A 204 -3.57 14.21 25.82
C GLU A 204 -4.45 12.96 25.63
N PHE A 205 -4.35 12.26 24.48
CA PHE A 205 -5.08 11.00 24.24
C PHE A 205 -4.75 9.96 25.32
N LEU A 206 -3.47 9.72 25.57
CA LEU A 206 -2.99 8.70 26.52
C LEU A 206 -3.16 9.09 28.00
N SER A 207 -3.48 10.35 28.30
CA SER A 207 -3.87 10.76 29.65
C SER A 207 -5.25 10.25 30.05
N GLN A 208 -6.18 10.12 29.08
CA GLN A 208 -7.55 9.68 29.28
C GLN A 208 -8.05 8.86 28.06
N PRO A 209 -7.41 7.75 27.67
CA PRO A 209 -7.66 7.13 26.36
C PRO A 209 -9.11 6.65 26.22
N TYR A 210 -9.70 6.09 27.27
CA TYR A 210 -11.11 5.66 27.30
C TYR A 210 -12.14 6.80 27.23
N ARG A 211 -11.73 8.08 27.35
CA ARG A 211 -12.61 9.23 27.10
C ARG A 211 -12.82 9.48 25.60
N TYR A 212 -11.81 9.15 24.80
CA TYR A 212 -11.80 9.42 23.36
C TYR A 212 -12.01 8.13 22.54
N TYR A 213 -11.53 6.99 23.05
CA TYR A 213 -11.66 5.67 22.43
C TYR A 213 -13.02 5.05 22.71
N ASN A 214 -13.73 4.64 21.65
CA ASN A 214 -14.98 3.88 21.74
C ASN A 214 -14.84 2.54 20.98
N PRO A 215 -14.95 1.37 21.66
CA PRO A 215 -14.85 0.06 21.02
C PRO A 215 -16.04 -0.28 20.09
N ALA A 216 -17.10 0.51 20.08
CA ALA A 216 -18.19 0.42 19.11
C ALA A 216 -17.94 1.25 17.83
N SER A 217 -16.89 2.08 17.76
CA SER A 217 -16.62 2.90 16.58
C SER A 217 -16.06 2.07 15.41
N GLY A 218 -16.56 2.31 14.19
CA GLY A 218 -16.11 1.60 12.98
C GLY A 218 -14.63 1.83 12.63
N ASP A 219 -14.07 2.97 13.06
CA ASP A 219 -12.69 3.40 12.84
C ASP A 219 -11.76 3.14 14.05
N ARG A 220 -12.23 2.45 15.09
CA ARG A 220 -11.51 2.24 16.37
C ARG A 220 -10.10 1.65 16.20
N HIS A 221 -9.90 0.85 15.16
CA HIS A 221 -8.66 0.12 14.90
C HIS A 221 -7.48 1.06 14.66
N TYR A 222 -7.69 2.26 14.08
CA TYR A 222 -6.61 3.24 13.90
C TYR A 222 -6.03 3.74 15.23
N ALA A 223 -6.80 3.62 16.33
CA ALA A 223 -6.44 4.13 17.63
C ALA A 223 -5.96 3.08 18.64
N ARG A 224 -6.01 1.78 18.32
CA ARG A 224 -5.55 0.71 19.23
C ARG A 224 -5.23 -0.57 18.48
N ASN A 225 -4.05 -1.15 18.73
CA ASN A 225 -3.61 -2.45 18.24
C ASN A 225 -3.88 -2.65 16.73
N LEU A 226 -3.41 -1.72 15.90
CA LEU A 226 -3.72 -1.67 14.47
C LEU A 226 -3.10 -2.85 13.70
N MET A 227 -1.89 -3.30 14.07
CA MET A 227 -1.30 -4.50 13.45
C MET A 227 -2.14 -5.74 13.76
N THR A 228 -2.50 -5.91 15.04
CA THR A 228 -3.41 -6.98 15.50
C THR A 228 -4.74 -6.97 14.74
N PHE A 229 -5.27 -5.78 14.45
CA PHE A 229 -6.49 -5.64 13.63
C PHE A 229 -6.26 -6.08 12.17
N ASP A 230 -5.19 -5.62 11.53
CA ASP A 230 -4.82 -5.98 10.15
C ASP A 230 -4.60 -7.50 9.99
N PHE A 231 -3.97 -8.16 10.97
CA PHE A 231 -3.85 -9.63 11.07
C PHE A 231 -5.18 -10.37 11.32
N GLY A 232 -6.31 -9.67 11.44
CA GLY A 232 -7.64 -10.27 11.56
C GLY A 232 -8.16 -10.46 12.98
N PHE A 233 -7.32 -10.23 14.00
CA PHE A 233 -7.70 -10.42 15.41
C PHE A 233 -8.53 -9.23 15.96
N ASN A 234 -8.98 -9.32 17.22
CA ASN A 234 -9.67 -8.23 17.90
C ASN A 234 -8.67 -7.30 18.60
N PRO A 235 -8.60 -5.99 18.28
CA PRO A 235 -7.67 -5.05 18.90
C PRO A 235 -8.01 -4.73 20.36
N ASP A 236 -9.23 -5.02 20.79
CA ASP A 236 -9.67 -4.99 22.20
C ASP A 236 -9.60 -6.39 22.85
N GLY A 237 -8.81 -7.31 22.28
CA GLY A 237 -8.61 -8.65 22.84
C GLY A 237 -7.94 -8.62 24.21
N GLU A 238 -8.30 -9.59 25.05
CA GLU A 238 -7.67 -9.79 26.36
C GLU A 238 -6.19 -10.18 26.20
N VAL A 239 -5.33 -9.50 26.95
CA VAL A 239 -3.88 -9.77 26.97
C VAL A 239 -3.56 -10.76 28.10
N SER A 240 -3.89 -12.03 27.89
CA SER A 240 -3.40 -13.13 28.74
C SER A 240 -2.30 -13.93 28.03
N PRO A 241 -1.30 -14.48 28.76
CA PRO A 241 -0.16 -15.18 28.14
C PRO A 241 -0.58 -16.29 27.18
N GLY A 242 -1.63 -17.05 27.52
CA GLY A 242 -2.17 -18.11 26.65
C GLY A 242 -2.77 -17.57 25.34
N ARG A 243 -3.53 -16.46 25.38
CA ARG A 243 -4.10 -15.85 24.17
C ARG A 243 -3.05 -15.20 23.29
N VAL A 244 -2.06 -14.54 23.90
CA VAL A 244 -0.90 -13.98 23.18
C VAL A 244 -0.11 -15.09 22.48
N GLN A 245 0.22 -16.18 23.19
CA GLN A 245 0.90 -17.35 22.62
C GLN A 245 0.14 -17.96 21.43
N LEU A 246 -1.18 -18.12 21.54
CA LEU A 246 -2.01 -18.63 20.44
C LEU A 246 -2.04 -17.68 19.23
N MET A 247 -2.12 -16.36 19.47
CA MET A 247 -2.08 -15.34 18.42
C MET A 247 -0.73 -15.36 17.67
N LEU A 248 0.39 -15.40 18.40
CA LEU A 248 1.73 -15.48 17.81
C LEU A 248 1.88 -16.74 16.94
N LYS A 249 1.51 -17.91 17.47
CA LYS A 249 1.54 -19.19 16.74
C LYS A 249 0.64 -19.20 15.51
N ALA A 250 -0.52 -18.54 15.57
CA ALA A 250 -1.41 -18.41 14.42
C ALA A 250 -0.79 -17.53 13.31
N ILE A 251 -0.03 -16.50 13.66
CA ILE A 251 0.73 -15.69 12.70
C ILE A 251 1.92 -16.49 12.16
N GLU A 252 2.70 -17.17 13.00
CA GLU A 252 3.82 -18.06 12.58
C GLU A 252 3.35 -19.14 11.59
N ALA A 253 2.19 -19.74 11.82
CA ALA A 253 1.61 -20.76 10.94
C ALA A 253 0.96 -20.19 9.66
N SER A 254 0.82 -18.87 9.54
CA SER A 254 0.15 -18.20 8.41
C SER A 254 1.10 -17.46 7.46
N PHE A 255 2.33 -17.17 7.87
CA PHE A 255 3.27 -16.33 7.13
C PHE A 255 4.68 -16.92 7.12
N ASP A 256 5.24 -17.13 5.92
CA ASP A 256 6.62 -17.56 5.70
C ASP A 256 7.64 -16.51 6.16
N PHE A 257 7.23 -15.23 6.21
CA PHE A 257 8.07 -14.12 6.62
C PHE A 257 7.31 -12.90 7.12
N LEU A 258 7.89 -12.19 8.09
CA LEU A 258 7.48 -10.85 8.50
C LEU A 258 8.68 -9.90 8.39
N LEU A 259 8.54 -8.91 7.52
CA LEU A 259 9.48 -7.81 7.34
C LEU A 259 9.43 -6.88 8.55
N ILE A 260 10.53 -6.22 8.91
CA ILE A 260 10.57 -5.22 9.99
C ILE A 260 10.86 -3.84 9.37
N SER A 261 9.94 -2.88 9.54
CA SER A 261 10.06 -1.53 8.95
C SER A 261 11.32 -0.78 9.38
N GLU A 262 11.79 -1.00 10.61
CA GLU A 262 13.02 -0.41 11.16
C GLU A 262 14.30 -0.99 10.53
N TYR A 263 14.22 -2.17 9.92
CA TYR A 263 15.30 -2.89 9.23
C TYR A 263 14.87 -3.20 7.79
N PHE A 264 14.39 -2.16 7.09
CA PHE A 264 13.75 -2.31 5.78
C PHE A 264 14.71 -2.89 4.74
N ASP A 265 15.97 -2.47 4.75
CA ASP A 265 16.97 -2.93 3.78
C ASP A 265 17.34 -4.40 4.02
N GLU A 266 17.57 -4.79 5.27
CA GLU A 266 17.78 -6.18 5.68
C GLU A 266 16.55 -7.05 5.34
N SER A 267 15.35 -6.48 5.49
CA SER A 267 14.08 -7.12 5.12
C SER A 267 13.97 -7.33 3.61
N MET A 268 14.40 -6.37 2.78
CA MET A 268 14.42 -6.52 1.32
C MET A 268 15.45 -7.54 0.85
N VAL A 269 16.63 -7.61 1.49
CA VAL A 269 17.63 -8.66 1.24
C VAL A 269 17.05 -10.05 1.54
N LEU A 270 16.42 -10.24 2.71
CA LEU A 270 15.77 -11.52 3.04
C LEU A 270 14.63 -11.87 2.08
N LEU A 271 13.83 -10.87 1.66
CA LEU A 271 12.72 -11.07 0.74
C LEU A 271 13.21 -11.49 -0.66
N LYS A 272 14.27 -10.85 -1.17
CA LYS A 272 14.97 -11.21 -2.41
C LYS A 272 15.37 -12.68 -2.41
N GLU A 273 16.09 -13.11 -1.37
CA GLU A 273 16.58 -14.49 -1.25
C GLU A 273 15.41 -15.50 -1.14
N MET A 274 14.37 -15.16 -0.36
CA MET A 274 13.18 -16.00 -0.19
C MET A 274 12.39 -16.20 -1.49
N LEU A 275 12.20 -15.13 -2.25
CA LEU A 275 11.43 -15.15 -3.49
C LEU A 275 12.25 -15.59 -4.70
N CYS A 276 13.55 -15.87 -4.54
CA CYS A 276 14.47 -16.15 -5.65
C CYS A 276 14.48 -15.01 -6.70
N TRP A 277 14.47 -13.77 -6.23
CA TRP A 277 14.49 -12.57 -7.07
C TRP A 277 15.92 -12.01 -7.21
N ASP A 278 16.13 -11.19 -8.22
CA ASP A 278 17.34 -10.38 -8.35
C ASP A 278 17.28 -9.12 -7.46
N LEU A 279 18.38 -8.35 -7.47
CA LEU A 279 18.46 -7.11 -6.69
C LEU A 279 17.51 -6.03 -7.23
N ASP A 280 17.47 -5.81 -8.55
CA ASP A 280 16.69 -4.73 -9.18
C ASP A 280 15.16 -4.89 -8.99
N SER A 281 14.72 -6.14 -8.78
CA SER A 281 13.36 -6.51 -8.42
C SER A 281 12.92 -6.03 -7.03
N VAL A 282 13.83 -5.86 -6.07
CA VAL A 282 13.51 -5.41 -4.69
C VAL A 282 13.92 -3.97 -4.36
N ILE A 283 14.66 -3.28 -5.24
CA ILE A 283 14.98 -1.87 -5.03
C ILE A 283 13.69 -1.04 -5.08
N SER A 284 13.63 -0.01 -4.23
CA SER A 284 12.54 0.95 -4.20
C SER A 284 13.01 2.32 -3.74
N PHE A 285 12.18 3.34 -3.97
CA PHE A 285 12.27 4.60 -3.24
C PHE A 285 11.18 4.63 -2.16
N PRO A 286 11.43 5.16 -0.95
CA PRO A 286 10.42 5.20 0.12
C PRO A 286 9.14 5.97 -0.26
N LEU A 287 8.06 5.25 -0.57
CA LEU A 287 6.76 5.82 -0.92
C LEU A 287 5.86 6.02 0.30
N ASN A 288 4.91 6.96 0.21
CA ASN A 288 4.03 7.36 1.31
C ASN A 288 4.81 7.84 2.56
N SER A 289 6.04 8.33 2.33
CA SER A 289 6.95 8.83 3.35
C SER A 289 6.45 10.14 3.93
N ARG A 290 6.38 10.24 5.25
CA ARG A 290 5.91 11.43 5.94
C ARG A 290 7.05 12.38 6.29
N ASP A 291 6.84 13.65 5.98
CA ASP A 291 7.76 14.75 6.24
C ASP A 291 8.12 14.88 7.74
N SER A 292 9.41 15.07 8.03
CA SER A 292 9.93 15.14 9.40
C SER A 292 9.38 16.30 10.21
N SER A 293 8.98 17.42 9.58
CA SER A 293 8.39 18.57 10.28
C SER A 293 7.03 18.28 10.91
N THR A 294 6.40 17.15 10.55
CA THR A 294 5.14 16.70 11.15
C THR A 294 5.36 15.60 12.20
N LYS A 295 6.58 15.09 12.35
CA LYS A 295 6.94 14.06 13.35
C LYS A 295 7.24 14.76 14.67
N SER A 296 6.63 14.29 15.76
CA SER A 296 6.94 14.80 17.10
C SER A 296 7.84 13.78 17.83
N PRO A 297 8.94 14.20 18.47
CA PRO A 297 9.62 13.34 19.43
C PRO A 297 8.67 13.04 20.60
N LEU A 298 8.69 11.80 21.10
CA LEU A 298 7.84 11.35 22.18
C LEU A 298 8.67 11.17 23.47
N PRO A 299 8.26 11.78 24.60
CA PRO A 299 8.90 11.52 25.90
C PRO A 299 8.78 10.04 26.30
N ASP A 300 9.75 9.51 27.04
CA ASP A 300 9.77 8.10 27.47
C ASP A 300 8.50 7.70 28.26
N SER A 301 7.96 8.63 29.05
CA SER A 301 6.69 8.45 29.78
C SER A 301 5.48 8.26 28.87
N VAL A 302 5.52 8.79 27.65
CA VAL A 302 4.51 8.59 26.59
C VAL A 302 4.78 7.28 25.85
N VAL A 303 6.06 6.92 25.64
CA VAL A 303 6.48 5.66 25.01
C VAL A 303 5.96 4.44 25.80
N GLU A 304 6.12 4.40 27.13
CA GLU A 304 5.62 3.27 27.93
C GLU A 304 4.08 3.20 27.95
N LYS A 305 3.39 4.35 27.99
CA LYS A 305 1.93 4.40 27.84
C LYS A 305 1.47 3.86 26.48
N LEU A 306 2.21 4.14 25.40
CA LEU A 306 1.93 3.61 24.06
C LEU A 306 2.10 2.09 23.98
N LYS A 307 3.15 1.53 24.60
CA LYS A 307 3.36 0.08 24.69
C LYS A 307 2.26 -0.61 25.49
N ALA A 308 1.82 0.00 26.61
CA ALA A 308 0.73 -0.53 27.42
C ALA A 308 -0.64 -0.45 26.71
N TRP A 309 -0.91 0.66 26.01
CA TRP A 309 -2.14 0.85 25.25
C TRP A 309 -2.26 -0.10 24.06
N ASN A 310 -1.17 -0.26 23.30
CA ASN A 310 -1.04 -1.14 22.14
C ASN A 310 -0.33 -2.46 22.50
N ARG A 311 -0.76 -3.10 23.61
CA ARG A 311 -0.02 -4.24 24.15
C ARG A 311 0.00 -5.46 23.23
N LEU A 312 -1.06 -5.74 22.46
CA LEU A 312 -1.07 -6.89 21.54
C LEU A 312 -0.07 -6.66 20.38
N ASP A 313 -0.04 -5.46 19.82
CA ASP A 313 0.96 -5.06 18.81
C ASP A 313 2.39 -5.10 19.38
N TRP A 314 2.58 -4.79 20.68
CA TRP A 314 3.87 -4.88 21.35
C TRP A 314 4.36 -6.33 21.51
N GLU A 315 3.49 -7.28 21.83
CA GLU A 315 3.84 -8.71 21.87
C GLU A 315 4.22 -9.22 20.47
N ILE A 316 3.41 -8.90 19.45
CA ILE A 316 3.69 -9.24 18.03
C ILE A 316 5.07 -8.70 17.64
N TYR A 317 5.29 -7.39 17.79
CA TYR A 317 6.53 -6.77 17.37
C TYR A 317 7.76 -7.33 18.12
N THR A 318 7.66 -7.50 19.45
CA THR A 318 8.78 -7.98 20.26
C THR A 318 9.18 -9.41 19.88
N HIS A 319 8.19 -10.29 19.70
CA HIS A 319 8.43 -11.67 19.30
C HIS A 319 9.07 -11.75 17.90
N PHE A 320 8.47 -11.12 16.90
CA PHE A 320 8.91 -11.24 15.51
C PHE A 320 10.16 -10.43 15.17
N ASN A 321 10.43 -9.32 15.88
CA ASN A 321 11.72 -8.65 15.77
C ASN A 321 12.87 -9.55 16.28
N ARG A 322 12.65 -10.31 17.35
CA ARG A 322 13.64 -11.29 17.82
C ARG A 322 13.85 -12.40 16.79
N THR A 323 12.78 -13.05 16.32
CA THR A 323 12.91 -14.18 15.37
C THR A 323 13.43 -13.74 14.00
N PHE A 324 13.23 -12.48 13.60
CA PHE A 324 13.88 -11.85 12.44
C PHE A 324 15.41 -11.86 12.57
N TRP A 325 15.96 -11.41 13.69
CA TRP A 325 17.41 -11.42 13.91
C TRP A 325 18.00 -12.83 14.09
N GLU A 326 17.28 -13.72 14.79
CA GLU A 326 17.64 -15.15 14.87
C GLU A 326 17.68 -15.80 13.48
N ARG A 327 16.76 -15.42 12.58
CA ARG A 327 16.76 -15.86 11.18
C ARG A 327 17.96 -15.34 10.41
N ILE A 328 18.32 -14.06 10.55
CA ILE A 328 19.53 -13.50 9.91
C ILE A 328 20.77 -14.25 10.37
N ASP A 329 20.94 -14.46 11.67
CA ASP A 329 22.11 -15.15 12.23
C ASP A 329 22.21 -16.60 11.75
N ARG A 330 21.08 -17.30 11.60
CA ARG A 330 21.02 -18.70 11.17
C ARG A 330 21.17 -18.90 9.65
N ASP A 331 20.46 -18.11 8.84
CA ASP A 331 20.27 -18.41 7.41
C ASP A 331 21.31 -17.69 6.50
N ILE A 332 21.80 -16.51 6.91
CA ILE A 332 22.66 -15.63 6.07
C ILE A 332 23.96 -15.24 6.77
N GLY A 333 23.92 -15.00 8.08
CA GLY A 333 25.00 -14.42 8.87
C GLY A 333 25.13 -12.91 8.69
N ARG A 334 25.43 -12.19 9.79
CA ARG A 334 25.47 -10.71 9.82
C ARG A 334 26.42 -10.10 8.79
N GLU A 335 27.52 -10.77 8.47
CA GLU A 335 28.54 -10.25 7.55
C GLU A 335 28.16 -10.37 6.06
N ARG A 336 27.41 -11.42 5.68
CA ARG A 336 26.78 -11.42 4.35
C ARG A 336 25.67 -10.37 4.30
N MET A 337 24.83 -10.29 5.34
CA MET A 337 23.74 -9.32 5.40
C MET A 337 24.22 -7.87 5.19
N ARG A 338 25.29 -7.43 5.86
CA ARG A 338 25.89 -6.10 5.66
C ARG A 338 26.28 -5.83 4.21
N ARG A 339 26.92 -6.80 3.53
CA ARG A 339 27.37 -6.66 2.14
C ARG A 339 26.19 -6.59 1.15
N GLU A 340 25.16 -7.41 1.34
CA GLU A 340 23.95 -7.37 0.52
C GLU A 340 23.16 -6.05 0.72
N VAL A 341 23.06 -5.55 1.97
CA VAL A 341 22.46 -4.23 2.28
C VAL A 341 23.27 -3.09 1.67
N GLN A 342 24.60 -3.17 1.69
CA GLN A 342 25.45 -2.18 1.02
C GLN A 342 25.19 -2.16 -0.49
N ALA A 343 25.19 -3.32 -1.15
CA ALA A 343 24.90 -3.42 -2.59
C ALA A 343 23.50 -2.88 -2.95
N LEU A 344 22.48 -3.17 -2.12
CA LEU A 344 21.13 -2.61 -2.27
C LEU A 344 21.14 -1.08 -2.21
N ARG A 345 21.81 -0.49 -1.22
CA ARG A 345 21.91 0.97 -1.04
C ARG A 345 22.70 1.65 -2.15
N GLU A 346 23.80 1.05 -2.60
CA GLU A 346 24.62 1.58 -3.70
C GLU A 346 23.83 1.62 -5.01
N ARG A 347 23.12 0.53 -5.34
CA ARG A 347 22.27 0.45 -6.53
C ARG A 347 21.05 1.38 -6.42
N GLN A 348 20.43 1.52 -5.24
CA GLN A 348 19.38 2.51 -5.02
C GLN A 348 19.89 3.96 -5.19
N ALA A 349 21.10 4.27 -4.76
CA ALA A 349 21.73 5.59 -4.92
C ALA A 349 22.18 5.86 -6.37
N GLU A 350 22.50 4.83 -7.15
CA GLU A 350 22.65 4.91 -8.60
C GLU A 350 21.32 5.28 -9.27
N LEU A 351 20.26 4.49 -9.04
CA LEU A 351 18.94 4.76 -9.60
C LEU A 351 18.40 6.14 -9.21
N ALA A 352 18.66 6.61 -7.99
CA ALA A 352 18.28 7.95 -7.57
C ALA A 352 18.95 9.05 -8.42
N ARG A 353 20.25 8.93 -8.71
CA ARG A 353 21.00 9.89 -9.56
C ARG A 353 20.56 9.86 -11.03
N THR A 354 20.14 8.69 -11.50
CA THR A 354 19.66 8.51 -12.87
C THR A 354 18.23 9.05 -13.04
N CYS A 355 17.32 8.65 -12.16
CA CYS A 355 15.88 8.88 -12.32
C CYS A 355 15.34 10.21 -11.79
N LEU A 356 15.94 10.77 -10.74
CA LEU A 356 15.28 11.80 -9.92
C LEU A 356 15.85 13.21 -10.18
N GLN A 357 14.98 14.20 -10.12
CA GLN A 357 15.37 15.61 -10.13
C GLN A 357 15.90 15.99 -8.74
N GLY A 358 17.21 15.79 -8.53
CA GLY A 358 17.82 15.78 -7.19
C GLY A 358 17.73 14.39 -6.55
N THR A 359 18.44 14.17 -5.45
CA THR A 359 18.61 12.81 -4.87
C THR A 359 17.54 12.40 -3.86
N GLY A 360 16.52 13.22 -3.62
CA GLY A 360 15.59 13.04 -2.50
C GLY A 360 14.14 13.37 -2.82
N SER A 361 13.25 12.98 -1.90
CA SER A 361 11.82 13.27 -1.97
C SER A 361 11.52 14.75 -1.70
N VAL A 362 10.52 15.30 -2.37
CA VAL A 362 10.05 16.69 -2.25
C VAL A 362 8.68 16.79 -1.59
N VAL A 363 8.37 17.98 -1.05
CA VAL A 363 7.05 18.26 -0.44
C VAL A 363 5.96 18.43 -1.51
N PRO A 364 4.68 18.17 -1.20
CA PRO A 364 3.58 18.12 -2.20
C PRO A 364 3.48 19.30 -3.16
N LYS A 365 3.73 20.52 -2.66
CA LYS A 365 3.66 21.76 -3.45
C LYS A 365 4.74 21.87 -4.53
N ASP A 366 5.86 21.16 -4.36
CA ASP A 366 7.03 21.22 -5.24
C ASP A 366 7.06 20.03 -6.22
N ILE A 367 6.04 19.15 -6.19
CA ILE A 367 5.85 18.06 -7.15
C ILE A 367 5.28 18.64 -8.45
N LYS A 368 6.10 18.64 -9.51
CA LYS A 368 5.76 19.16 -10.85
C LYS A 368 4.66 18.34 -11.51
N ASP A 369 4.81 17.02 -11.56
CA ASP A 369 3.88 16.11 -12.21
C ASP A 369 2.70 15.78 -11.28
N SER A 370 1.49 16.19 -11.65
CA SER A 370 0.28 15.94 -10.87
C SER A 370 -0.07 14.46 -10.73
N SER A 371 0.31 13.61 -11.69
CA SER A 371 0.08 12.16 -11.64
C SER A 371 0.94 11.46 -10.58
N LEU A 372 2.07 12.06 -10.19
CA LEU A 372 2.97 11.55 -9.16
C LEU A 372 2.69 12.10 -7.75
N ARG A 373 1.64 12.92 -7.57
CA ARG A 373 1.29 13.48 -6.26
C ARG A 373 0.67 12.40 -5.36
N PRO A 374 1.27 12.08 -4.19
CA PRO A 374 0.70 11.11 -3.26
C PRO A 374 -0.52 11.71 -2.53
N LEU A 375 -1.47 10.85 -2.15
CA LEU A 375 -2.64 11.23 -1.36
C LEU A 375 -2.21 11.85 -0.02
N GLN A 376 -2.63 13.09 0.22
CA GLN A 376 -2.52 13.76 1.51
C GLN A 376 -3.72 13.38 2.38
N HIS A 377 -3.51 13.13 3.67
CA HIS A 377 -4.59 12.69 4.57
C HIS A 377 -4.33 13.12 6.03
N GLY A 378 -5.40 13.54 6.71
CA GLY A 378 -5.34 14.04 8.08
C GLY A 378 -4.38 15.22 8.23
N ALA A 379 -3.50 15.15 9.23
CA ALA A 379 -2.45 16.14 9.46
C ALA A 379 -1.08 15.73 8.87
N ALA A 380 -1.03 14.64 8.10
CA ALA A 380 0.22 14.13 7.54
C ALA A 380 0.58 14.81 6.21
N ARG A 381 1.77 15.40 6.15
CA ARG A 381 2.41 15.87 4.91
C ARG A 381 3.21 14.72 4.29
N ILE A 382 2.71 14.17 3.18
CA ILE A 382 3.29 13.00 2.50
C ILE A 382 4.15 13.46 1.32
N LEU A 383 5.41 13.06 1.32
CA LEU A 383 6.41 13.41 0.33
C LEU A 383 6.27 12.58 -0.94
N GLY A 384 6.64 13.16 -2.08
CA GLY A 384 6.72 12.49 -3.38
C GLY A 384 8.05 12.79 -4.08
N TYR A 385 8.13 12.57 -5.39
CA TYR A 385 9.36 12.72 -6.16
C TYR A 385 9.10 13.47 -7.46
N ASN A 386 10.12 14.16 -7.96
CA ASN A 386 10.16 14.67 -9.33
C ASN A 386 11.13 13.80 -10.15
N LEU A 387 10.73 13.43 -11.37
CA LEU A 387 11.63 12.79 -12.32
C LEU A 387 12.58 13.81 -12.93
N LYS A 388 13.78 13.35 -13.30
CA LYS A 388 14.77 14.12 -14.04
C LYS A 388 14.24 14.46 -15.45
N GLU A 389 14.54 15.66 -15.93
CA GLU A 389 14.16 16.09 -17.27
C GLU A 389 15.13 15.51 -18.33
N GLY A 390 14.62 15.24 -19.55
CA GLY A 390 15.44 14.75 -20.66
C GLY A 390 15.83 13.26 -20.60
N LEU A 391 15.13 12.44 -19.82
CA LEU A 391 15.23 10.98 -19.90
C LEU A 391 14.69 10.49 -21.26
N ASP A 392 15.27 9.44 -21.82
CA ASP A 392 14.68 8.74 -22.95
C ASP A 392 13.36 8.03 -22.53
N GLN A 393 12.55 7.65 -23.51
CA GLN A 393 11.20 7.14 -23.25
C GLN A 393 11.18 5.82 -22.46
N GLU A 394 12.22 5.00 -22.53
CA GLU A 394 12.27 3.72 -21.80
C GLU A 394 12.72 3.92 -20.36
N LEU A 395 13.78 4.70 -20.18
CA LEU A 395 14.27 5.09 -18.88
C LEU A 395 13.22 5.91 -18.12
N GLU A 396 12.48 6.81 -18.77
CA GLU A 396 11.37 7.54 -18.12
C GLU A 396 10.28 6.58 -17.62
N ARG A 397 9.85 5.61 -18.45
CA ARG A 397 8.85 4.59 -18.04
C ARG A 397 9.33 3.81 -16.80
N THR A 398 10.58 3.37 -16.83
CA THR A 398 11.26 2.64 -15.75
C THR A 398 11.34 3.48 -14.46
N CYS A 399 11.83 4.72 -14.56
CA CYS A 399 11.95 5.65 -13.44
C CYS A 399 10.59 6.07 -12.88
N ARG A 400 9.59 6.29 -13.73
CA ARG A 400 8.21 6.64 -13.35
C ARG A 400 7.58 5.56 -12.48
N ARG A 401 7.72 4.29 -12.86
CA ARG A 401 7.22 3.14 -12.08
C ARG A 401 7.81 3.08 -10.67
N LEU A 402 9.09 3.43 -10.47
CA LEU A 402 9.75 3.48 -9.15
C LEU A 402 9.14 4.53 -8.20
N VAL A 403 8.59 5.63 -8.73
CA VAL A 403 8.05 6.75 -7.95
C VAL A 403 6.53 6.84 -7.93
N THR A 404 5.82 6.08 -8.77
CA THR A 404 4.36 6.14 -8.88
C THR A 404 3.69 5.71 -7.56
N PRO A 405 2.86 6.57 -6.93
CA PRO A 405 2.21 6.22 -5.68
C PRO A 405 1.17 5.11 -5.85
N GLU A 406 0.89 4.40 -4.76
CA GLU A 406 0.16 3.12 -4.78
C GLU A 406 -1.23 3.18 -5.42
N LEU A 407 -1.97 4.28 -5.22
CA LEU A 407 -3.34 4.42 -5.73
C LEU A 407 -3.34 4.57 -7.26
N GLN A 408 -2.44 5.41 -7.78
CA GLN A 408 -2.25 5.62 -9.21
C GLN A 408 -1.76 4.34 -9.90
N TYR A 409 -0.76 3.67 -9.34
CA TYR A 409 -0.23 2.43 -9.92
C TYR A 409 -1.28 1.31 -9.88
N SER A 410 -2.01 1.16 -8.77
CA SER A 410 -3.15 0.23 -8.67
C SER A 410 -4.21 0.51 -9.74
N SER A 411 -4.50 1.79 -10.01
CA SER A 411 -5.50 2.19 -11.02
C SER A 411 -5.04 1.87 -12.45
N LEU A 412 -3.74 2.04 -12.75
CA LEU A 412 -3.13 1.70 -14.03
C LEU A 412 -3.16 0.19 -14.28
N LEU A 413 -2.73 -0.60 -13.29
CA LEU A 413 -2.69 -2.06 -13.40
C LEU A 413 -4.09 -2.69 -13.41
N TYR A 414 -5.05 -2.13 -12.66
CA TYR A 414 -6.45 -2.56 -12.74
C TYR A 414 -7.02 -2.39 -14.16
N LYS A 415 -6.80 -1.21 -14.77
CA LYS A 415 -7.19 -0.97 -16.17
C LYS A 415 -6.47 -1.95 -17.11
N LYS A 416 -5.15 -2.10 -17.00
CA LYS A 416 -4.38 -3.07 -17.83
C LYS A 416 -4.94 -4.50 -17.75
N GLN A 417 -5.40 -4.94 -16.57
CA GLN A 417 -5.88 -6.31 -16.35
C GLN A 417 -7.35 -6.54 -16.74
N PHE A 418 -8.20 -5.50 -16.66
CA PHE A 418 -9.65 -5.62 -16.83
C PHE A 418 -10.26 -4.71 -17.92
N SER A 419 -9.44 -4.08 -18.76
CA SER A 419 -9.92 -3.45 -20.00
C SER A 419 -10.74 -4.46 -20.82
N PRO A 420 -11.87 -4.04 -21.42
CA PRO A 420 -12.57 -4.87 -22.39
C PRO A 420 -11.62 -5.28 -23.51
N GLN A 421 -11.63 -6.56 -23.89
CA GLN A 421 -11.07 -6.96 -25.18
C GLN A 421 -11.82 -6.20 -26.29
N PRO A 422 -11.14 -5.76 -27.36
CA PRO A 422 -11.86 -5.32 -28.55
C PRO A 422 -12.76 -6.46 -29.03
N PRO A 423 -13.96 -6.18 -29.56
CA PRO A 423 -14.81 -7.23 -30.10
C PRO A 423 -14.04 -7.98 -31.19
N GLU A 424 -13.97 -9.31 -31.08
CA GLU A 424 -13.52 -10.14 -32.20
C GLU A 424 -14.38 -9.79 -33.41
N ASN A 425 -13.74 -9.57 -34.57
CA ASN A 425 -14.47 -9.29 -35.80
C ASN A 425 -15.50 -10.40 -36.03
N PRO A 426 -16.77 -10.08 -36.33
CA PRO A 426 -17.75 -11.10 -36.64
C PRO A 426 -17.22 -11.95 -37.81
N PRO A 427 -17.40 -13.28 -37.77
CA PRO A 427 -16.92 -14.15 -38.84
C PRO A 427 -17.53 -13.69 -40.16
N ALA A 428 -16.67 -13.51 -41.18
CA ALA A 428 -17.11 -13.06 -42.49
C ALA A 428 -18.21 -14.00 -43.02
N ASP A 429 -19.36 -13.42 -43.39
CA ASP A 429 -20.50 -14.18 -43.90
C ASP A 429 -20.06 -15.08 -45.07
N ARG A 430 -20.37 -16.37 -44.94
CA ARG A 430 -20.21 -17.30 -46.06
C ARG A 430 -21.21 -16.90 -47.13
N ALA A 431 -20.71 -16.50 -48.29
CA ALA A 431 -21.53 -16.26 -49.47
C ALA A 431 -22.43 -17.49 -49.76
N PRO A 432 -23.71 -17.31 -50.13
CA PRO A 432 -24.55 -18.42 -50.54
C PRO A 432 -23.96 -19.10 -51.78
N SER A 433 -23.84 -20.43 -51.73
CA SER A 433 -23.55 -21.23 -52.91
C SER A 433 -24.76 -21.22 -53.84
N GLU A 434 -24.58 -20.79 -55.09
CA GLU A 434 -25.56 -21.00 -56.15
C GLU A 434 -25.73 -22.50 -56.41
N GLU A 435 -26.84 -23.08 -55.96
CA GLU A 435 -27.18 -24.47 -56.23
C GLU A 435 -28.01 -24.58 -57.51
N ALA A 436 -27.37 -25.06 -58.58
CA ALA A 436 -27.98 -25.18 -59.90
C ALA A 436 -28.57 -26.59 -60.15
N THR A 437 -29.89 -26.71 -60.05
CA THR A 437 -30.70 -27.84 -60.59
C THR A 437 -32.05 -27.28 -61.03
N ARG A 438 -32.46 -27.27 -62.31
CA ARG A 438 -32.85 -28.43 -63.15
C ARG A 438 -33.83 -29.40 -62.47
N ASN A 439 -35.12 -29.05 -62.46
CA ASN A 439 -36.08 -29.56 -63.46
C ASN A 439 -37.42 -28.82 -63.37
#